data_AF-A0A5B7IZG2-F1
#
_entry.id   AF-A0A5B7IZG2-F1
#
_cell.length_a   1.000
_cell.length_b   1.000
_cell.length_c   1.000
_cell.angle_alpha   90.00
_cell.angle_beta   90.00
_cell.angle_gamma   90.00
#
_symmetry.space_group_name_H-M   'P 1'
#
loop_
_entity.id
_entity.type
_entity.pdbx_description
1 polymer ?
#
loop_
_entity_poly.entity_id
_entity_poly.type
_entity_poly.pdbx_seq_one_letter_code
_entity_poly.pdbx_strand_id
1 'polypeptide(L)'
;MIGNREKDVSKFLQKSLNMLGLTYVDLYLIHCPVGFIGKDDNDIKPKDEEGNTVLDFETNLEGIWRGMEAQVYMILNRSGSLLLSFFFFFFFYP
;
A
#
# COMPACT_ATOMS: atom_id res chain seq x y z
N MET A 1 2.15 -8.06 -5.77
CA MET A 1 1.44 -7.51 -4.60
C MET A 1 0.51 -6.44 -5.08
N ILE A 2 -0.78 -6.75 -5.06
CA ILE A 2 -1.83 -5.82 -5.44
C ILE A 2 -2.58 -5.45 -4.16
N GLY A 3 -2.25 -4.29 -3.61
CA GLY A 3 -2.67 -3.88 -2.27
C GLY A 3 -3.32 -2.50 -2.20
N ASN A 4 -3.76 -1.95 -3.34
CA ASN A 4 -4.40 -0.64 -3.42
C ASN A 4 -5.88 -0.72 -2.96
N ARG A 5 -6.10 -1.20 -1.74
CA ARG A 5 -7.39 -1.18 -1.03
C ARG A 5 -7.13 -0.94 0.44
N GLU A 6 -8.00 -0.19 1.10
CA GLU A 6 -7.87 0.16 2.52
C GLU A 6 -7.58 -1.06 3.42
N LYS A 7 -8.38 -2.14 3.26
CA LYS A 7 -8.24 -3.38 4.04
C LYS A 7 -6.90 -4.10 3.85
N ASP A 8 -6.26 -3.90 2.71
CA ASP A 8 -5.05 -4.61 2.31
C ASP A 8 -3.78 -3.90 2.82
N VAL A 9 -3.89 -2.62 3.20
CA VAL A 9 -2.77 -1.81 3.72
C VAL A 9 -2.07 -2.50 4.88
N SER A 10 -2.82 -2.91 5.91
CA SER A 10 -2.24 -3.54 7.10
C SER A 10 -1.61 -4.89 6.78
N LYS A 11 -2.28 -5.70 5.94
CA LYS A 11 -1.81 -7.02 5.52
C LYS A 11 -0.46 -6.93 4.81
N PHE A 12 -0.33 -6.04 3.82
CA PHE A 12 0.90 -5.91 3.04
C PHE A 12 2.03 -5.20 3.80
N LEU A 13 1.70 -4.25 4.68
CA LEU A 13 2.68 -3.67 5.61
C LEU A 13 3.25 -4.75 6.52
N GLN A 14 2.41 -5.56 7.18
CA GLN A 14 2.87 -6.62 8.07
C GLN A 14 3.68 -7.69 7.31
N LYS A 15 3.26 -8.06 6.10
CA LYS A 15 4.01 -8.99 5.24
C LYS A 15 5.41 -8.45 4.92
N SER A 16 5.51 -7.15 4.61
CA SER A 16 6.78 -6.48 4.31
C SER A 16 7.68 -6.43 5.55
N LEU A 17 7.14 -6.07 6.71
CA LEU A 17 7.86 -6.06 7.99
C LEU A 17 8.39 -7.45 8.36
N ASN A 18 7.56 -8.50 8.22
CA ASN A 18 7.97 -9.88 8.49
C ASN A 18 9.07 -10.34 7.54
N MET A 19 8.99 -9.98 6.25
CA MET A 19 10.00 -10.35 5.25
C MET A 19 11.33 -9.63 5.50
N LEU A 20 11.29 -8.40 6.02
CA LEU A 20 12.49 -7.63 6.38
C LEU A 20 13.01 -7.94 7.80
N GLY A 21 12.25 -8.68 8.62
CA GLY A 21 12.57 -8.93 10.02
C GLY A 21 12.50 -7.67 10.90
N LEU A 22 11.72 -6.66 10.49
CA LEU A 22 11.60 -5.38 11.16
C LEU A 22 10.29 -5.28 11.96
N THR A 23 10.28 -4.43 13.00
CA THR A 23 9.08 -4.12 13.79
C THR A 23 8.39 -2.83 13.34
N TYR A 24 9.10 -1.98 12.59
CA TYR A 24 8.59 -0.75 11.98
C TYR A 24 9.41 -0.40 10.73
N VAL A 25 8.89 0.54 9.92
CA VAL A 25 9.60 1.17 8.79
C VAL A 25 9.49 2.68 8.92
N ASP A 26 10.52 3.43 8.54
CA ASP A 26 10.50 4.89 8.56
C ASP A 26 9.59 5.49 7.48
N LEU A 27 9.41 4.78 6.36
CA LEU A 27 8.62 5.23 5.22
C LEU A 27 7.88 4.08 4.55
N TYR A 28 6.57 4.26 4.36
CA TYR A 28 5.71 3.35 3.61
C TYR A 28 4.94 4.14 2.55
N LEU A 29 5.02 3.72 1.29
CA LEU A 29 4.54 4.50 0.14
C LEU A 29 3.47 3.75 -0.65
N ILE A 30 2.53 4.50 -1.21
CA ILE A 30 1.70 4.03 -2.32
C ILE A 30 2.58 4.05 -3.58
N HIS A 31 3.04 2.89 -4.02
CA HIS A 31 3.98 2.78 -5.14
C HIS A 31 3.38 3.22 -6.48
N CYS A 32 2.07 3.00 -6.67
CA CYS A 32 1.34 3.39 -7.88
C CYS A 32 -0.10 3.79 -7.50
N PRO A 33 -0.64 4.92 -8.01
CA PRO A 33 -2.00 5.36 -7.69
C PRO A 33 -3.09 4.56 -8.40
N VAL A 34 -2.73 3.53 -9.18
CA VAL A 34 -3.67 2.71 -9.94
C VAL A 34 -3.82 1.35 -9.27
N GLY A 35 -5.04 0.95 -8.91
CA GLY A 35 -5.31 -0.39 -8.41
C GLY A 35 -5.42 -1.41 -9.55
N PHE A 36 -5.21 -2.67 -9.18
CA PHE A 36 -5.27 -3.79 -10.09
C PHE A 36 -6.23 -4.85 -9.55
N ILE A 37 -6.81 -5.65 -10.43
CA ILE A 37 -7.64 -6.79 -10.02
C ILE A 37 -6.83 -8.06 -10.30
N GLY A 38 -6.10 -8.50 -9.27
CA GLY A 38 -5.30 -9.73 -9.30
C GLY A 38 -6.11 -10.96 -8.97
N LYS A 39 -5.72 -12.11 -9.54
CA LYS A 39 -6.23 -13.42 -9.12
C LYS A 39 -5.61 -13.89 -7.81
N ASP A 40 -4.41 -13.41 -7.49
CA ASP A 40 -3.65 -13.74 -6.28
C ASP A 40 -2.80 -12.53 -5.81
N ASP A 41 -2.37 -12.55 -4.54
CA ASP A 41 -1.50 -11.54 -3.94
C ASP A 41 -0.12 -11.45 -4.63
N ASN A 42 0.33 -12.53 -5.26
CA ASN A 42 1.60 -12.58 -5.98
C ASN A 42 1.48 -12.15 -7.44
N ASP A 43 0.26 -11.93 -7.94
CA ASP A 43 0.07 -11.33 -9.24
C ASP A 43 0.54 -9.87 -9.18
N ILE A 44 1.43 -9.49 -10.09
CA ILE A 44 2.06 -8.16 -10.12
C ILE A 44 1.55 -7.34 -11.31
N LYS A 45 0.99 -8.02 -12.31
CA LYS A 45 0.48 -7.44 -13.56
C LYS A 45 -0.65 -8.34 -14.05
N PRO A 46 -1.84 -8.22 -13.47
CA PRO A 46 -2.93 -9.11 -13.83
C PRO A 46 -3.35 -8.83 -15.25
N LYS A 47 -3.44 -9.90 -16.03
CA LYS A 47 -3.88 -9.86 -17.42
C LYS A 47 -5.21 -10.59 -17.59
N ASP A 48 -6.08 -10.03 -18.42
CA ASP A 48 -7.27 -10.72 -18.89
C ASP A 48 -6.92 -11.78 -19.95
N GLU A 49 -7.95 -12.45 -20.47
CA GLU A 49 -7.80 -13.49 -21.50
C GLU A 49 -7.28 -12.92 -22.84
N GLU A 50 -7.42 -11.61 -23.06
CA GLU A 50 -6.94 -10.89 -24.24
C GLU A 50 -5.52 -10.33 -24.06
N GLY A 51 -4.93 -10.48 -22.86
CA GLY A 51 -3.59 -10.01 -22.53
C GLY A 51 -3.51 -8.54 -22.07
N ASN A 52 -4.65 -7.87 -21.90
CA ASN A 52 -4.75 -6.50 -21.39
C ASN A 52 -4.66 -6.49 -19.86
N THR A 53 -4.18 -5.37 -19.31
CA THR A 53 -4.02 -5.24 -17.86
C THR A 53 -5.36 -4.97 -17.19
N VAL A 54 -5.69 -5.75 -16.15
CA VAL A 54 -6.95 -5.59 -15.43
C VAL A 54 -6.79 -4.52 -14.33
N LEU A 55 -7.35 -3.35 -14.60
CA LEU A 55 -7.34 -2.21 -13.68
C LEU A 55 -8.56 -2.22 -12.76
N ASP A 56 -8.35 -1.78 -11.53
CA ASP A 56 -9.42 -1.55 -10.56
C ASP A 56 -9.84 -0.07 -10.63
N PHE A 57 -10.91 0.22 -11.36
CA PHE A 57 -11.44 1.58 -11.49
C PHE A 57 -12.20 2.05 -10.23
N GLU A 58 -12.47 1.16 -9.28
CA GLU A 58 -13.11 1.50 -8.00
C GLU A 58 -12.07 1.82 -6.91
N THR A 59 -10.79 1.87 -7.27
CA THR A 59 -9.70 2.21 -6.35
C THR A 59 -9.94 3.55 -5.68
N ASN A 60 -10.19 3.51 -4.38
CA ASN A 60 -10.37 4.70 -3.56
C ASN A 60 -9.06 5.06 -2.83
N LEU A 61 -8.33 6.04 -3.38
CA LEU A 61 -7.08 6.56 -2.80
C LEU A 61 -7.27 7.16 -1.41
N GLU A 62 -8.40 7.82 -1.15
CA GLU A 62 -8.71 8.40 0.15
C GLU A 62 -8.88 7.31 1.22
N GLY A 63 -9.56 6.20 0.88
CA GLY A 63 -9.70 5.04 1.77
C GLY A 63 -8.36 4.37 2.06
N ILE A 64 -7.52 4.20 1.03
CA ILE A 64 -6.15 3.68 1.21
C ILE A 64 -5.35 4.57 2.16
N TRP A 65 -5.44 5.89 1.97
CA TRP A 65 -4.76 6.85 2.84
C TRP A 65 -5.23 6.76 4.29
N ARG A 66 -6.54 6.70 4.53
CA ARG A 66 -7.11 6.47 5.88
C ARG A 66 -6.57 5.18 6.50
N GLY A 67 -6.47 4.11 5.72
CA GLY A 67 -5.86 2.86 6.15
C GLY A 67 -4.38 3.01 6.55
N MET A 68 -3.60 3.82 5.82
CA MET A 68 -2.20 4.12 6.16
C MET A 68 -2.09 4.97 7.42
N GLU A 69 -2.92 6.01 7.56
CA GLU A 69 -3.00 6.84 8.77
C GLU A 69 -3.30 5.98 10.00
N ALA A 70 -4.22 5.02 9.89
CA ALA A 70 -4.53 4.09 10.97
C ALA A 70 -3.30 3.27 11.42
N GLN A 71 -2.43 2.85 10.50
CA GLN A 71 -1.19 2.15 10.86
C GLN A 71 -0.22 3.06 11.63
N VAL A 72 -0.12 4.34 11.23
CA VAL A 72 0.70 5.33 11.95
C VAL A 72 0.17 5.55 13.37
N TYR A 73 -1.15 5.73 13.54
CA TYR A 73 -1.76 5.88 14.86
C TYR A 73 -1.53 4.65 15.76
N MET A 74 -1.62 3.43 15.20
CA MET A 74 -1.34 2.20 15.95
C MET A 74 0.12 2.13 16.43
N ILE A 75 1.07 2.49 15.56
CA ILE A 75 2.50 2.50 15.91
C ILE A 75 2.81 3.59 16.93
N LEU A 76 2.23 4.78 16.78
CA LEU A 76 2.41 5.90 17.70
C LEU A 76 1.96 5.54 19.12
N ASN A 77 0.78 4.92 19.26
CA ASN A 77 0.26 4.46 20.54
C ASN A 77 1.11 3.34 21.18
N ARG A 78 1.88 2.60 20.37
CA ARG A 78 2.73 1.51 20.83
C ARG A 78 4.16 1.93 21.16
N SER A 79 4.71 2.88 20.42
CA SER A 79 6.14 3.22 20.45
C SER A 79 6.47 4.53 21.16
N GLY A 80 5.48 5.41 21.40
CA GLY A 80 5.69 6.70 22.09
C GLY A 80 6.68 7.65 21.40
N SER A 81 7.17 7.31 20.20
CA SER A 81 8.15 8.08 19.44
C SER A 81 7.48 8.77 18.26
N LEU A 82 7.56 10.11 18.27
CA LEU A 82 7.19 10.97 17.15
C LEU A 82 8.28 10.88 16.08
N LEU A 83 8.04 10.17 14.99
CA LEU A 83 8.74 10.44 13.74
C LEU A 83 7.73 10.56 12.60
N LEU A 84 7.45 11.83 12.30
CA LEU A 84 6.78 12.31 11.11
C LEU A 84 7.71 12.15 9.91
N SER A 85 7.20 11.63 8.80
CA SER A 85 7.60 12.04 7.44
C SER A 85 6.45 11.73 6.49
N PHE A 86 5.49 12.66 6.43
CA PHE A 86 4.49 12.73 5.37
C PHE A 86 5.13 13.45 4.17
N PHE A 87 5.61 12.69 3.19
CA PHE A 87 5.98 13.25 1.89
C PHE A 87 4.94 12.80 0.85
N PHE A 88 3.97 13.69 0.60
CA PHE A 88 3.46 13.86 -0.75
C PHE A 88 4.62 14.44 -1.56
N PHE A 89 5.12 13.73 -2.57
CA PHE A 89 5.46 14.30 -3.88
C PHE A 89 6.00 13.25 -4.86
N PHE A 90 5.36 13.23 -6.04
CA PHE A 90 5.92 13.06 -7.38
C PHE A 90 6.67 11.78 -7.74
N PHE A 91 5.97 10.93 -8.48
CA PHE A 91 6.46 10.46 -9.79
C PHE A 91 5.29 10.45 -10.78
N PHE A 92 4.91 11.64 -11.25
CA PHE A 92 4.32 11.78 -12.58
C PHE A 92 5.42 12.32 -13.50
N TYR A 93 5.57 11.67 -14.65
CA TYR A 93 6.26 12.03 -15.90
C TYR A 93 7.76 11.66 -16.09
N PRO A 94 8.16 11.34 -17.34
CA PRO A 94 7.46 10.64 -18.45
C PRO A 94 7.92 9.18 -18.61
#